data_AF-A0A7S1HH10-F1
#
_entry.id   AF-A0A7S1HH10-F1
#
_cell.length_a   1.000
_cell.length_b   1.000
_cell.length_c   1.000
_cell.angle_alpha   90.00
_cell.angle_beta   90.00
_cell.angle_gamma   90.00
#
_symmetry.space_group_name_H-M   'P 1'
#
loop_
_entity.id
_entity.type
_entity.pdbx_description
1 polymer ?
#
loop_
_entity_poly.entity_id
_entity_poly.type
_entity_poly.pdbx_seq_one_letter_code
_entity_poly.pdbx_strand_id
1 'polypeptide(L)'
;ISNNEIGELPTTMGEMTCLTCLSLSGNLLKAIPPTMGRISTLREVNVANNLLEAPPVDVVERGGLAILSYLKSIHVGNRTGILRMSRMSLQSLPLSMVVRERMTQLDL
;
A
#
# COMPACT_ATOMS: atom_id res chain seq x y z
N ILE A 1 3.11 -15.51 -3.84
CA ILE A 1 4.15 -15.81 -2.85
C ILE A 1 3.54 -15.89 -1.44
N SER A 2 2.48 -16.68 -1.29
CA SER A 2 1.79 -16.87 -0.01
C SER A 2 2.48 -17.93 0.84
N ASN A 3 2.34 -17.83 2.17
CA ASN A 3 2.87 -18.78 3.17
C ASN A 3 4.40 -18.89 3.14
N ASN A 4 5.08 -17.75 3.24
CA ASN A 4 6.54 -17.68 3.41
C ASN A 4 6.88 -16.78 4.60
N GLU A 5 8.17 -16.63 4.92
CA GLU A 5 8.63 -15.78 6.03
C GLU A 5 9.12 -14.41 5.53
N ILE A 6 8.50 -13.89 4.48
CA ILE A 6 8.94 -12.63 3.86
C ILE A 6 8.60 -11.46 4.79
N GLY A 7 9.62 -10.80 5.33
CA GLY A 7 9.47 -9.62 6.19
C GLY A 7 9.34 -8.30 5.43
N GLU A 8 9.90 -8.23 4.22
CA GLU A 8 9.93 -7.01 3.42
C GLU A 8 9.86 -7.34 1.92
N LEU A 9 9.20 -6.47 1.16
CA LEU A 9 9.12 -6.60 -0.30
C LEU A 9 10.08 -5.63 -0.98
N PRO A 10 10.77 -6.08 -2.04
CA PRO A 10 11.66 -5.22 -2.79
C PRO A 10 10.88 -4.12 -3.51
N THR A 11 11.45 -2.91 -3.55
CA THR A 11 10.83 -1.76 -4.22
C THR A 11 10.65 -1.98 -5.74
N THR A 12 11.47 -2.85 -6.34
CA THR A 12 11.41 -3.28 -7.75
C THR A 12 10.13 -4.01 -8.12
N MET A 13 9.36 -4.53 -7.15
CA MET A 13 8.05 -5.15 -7.42
C MET A 13 7.08 -4.17 -8.10
N GLY A 14 7.25 -2.85 -7.87
CA GLY A 14 6.49 -1.81 -8.56
C GLY A 14 6.73 -1.71 -10.08
N GLU A 15 7.73 -2.41 -10.62
CA GLU A 15 8.05 -2.45 -12.05
C GLU A 15 7.34 -3.57 -12.79
N MET A 16 6.64 -4.45 -12.07
CA MET A 16 5.91 -5.59 -12.64
C MET A 16 4.61 -5.13 -13.33
N THR A 17 4.72 -4.49 -14.49
CA THR A 17 3.59 -3.87 -15.21
C THR A 17 2.55 -4.84 -15.75
N CYS A 18 2.84 -6.15 -15.80
CA CYS A 18 1.91 -7.17 -16.27
C CYS A 18 1.17 -7.90 -15.13
N LEU A 19 1.42 -7.55 -13.86
CA LEU A 19 0.90 -8.32 -12.73
C LEU A 19 -0.55 -7.93 -12.40
N THR A 20 -1.46 -8.89 -12.53
CA THR A 20 -2.92 -8.70 -12.35
C THR A 20 -3.43 -9.13 -10.98
N CYS A 21 -2.87 -10.20 -10.41
CA CYS A 21 -3.23 -10.74 -9.10
C CYS A 21 -1.97 -11.03 -8.29
N LEU A 22 -1.92 -10.52 -7.05
CA LEU A 22 -0.79 -10.73 -6.13
C LEU A 22 -1.27 -11.31 -4.79
N SER A 23 -0.82 -12.52 -4.47
CA SER A 23 -1.04 -13.10 -3.14
C SER A 23 0.26 -13.09 -2.33
N LEU A 24 0.21 -12.33 -1.24
CA LEU A 24 1.21 -12.17 -0.17
C LEU A 24 0.68 -12.73 1.15
N SER A 25 -0.44 -13.46 1.14
CA SER A 25 -1.07 -13.97 2.34
C SER A 25 -0.14 -14.89 3.13
N GLY A 26 -0.14 -14.82 4.46
CA GLY A 26 0.69 -15.68 5.29
C GLY A 26 2.18 -15.36 5.16
N ASN A 27 2.53 -14.08 5.30
CA ASN A 27 3.92 -13.64 5.38
C ASN A 27 4.15 -12.82 6.65
N LEU A 28 5.36 -12.30 6.84
CA LEU A 28 5.73 -11.48 7.99
C LEU A 28 5.87 -10.00 7.61
N LEU A 29 5.14 -9.57 6.58
CA LEU A 29 5.28 -8.22 6.04
C LEU A 29 4.81 -7.19 7.05
N LYS A 30 5.69 -6.23 7.36
CA LYS A 30 5.34 -5.05 8.16
C LYS A 30 4.80 -3.90 7.31
N ALA A 31 5.25 -3.80 6.07
CA ALA A 31 4.83 -2.76 5.16
C ALA A 31 4.74 -3.25 3.72
N ILE A 32 3.78 -2.71 2.99
CA ILE A 32 3.71 -2.84 1.53
C ILE A 32 4.38 -1.61 0.90
N PRO A 33 5.37 -1.78 0.01
CA PRO A 33 6.06 -0.66 -0.59
C PRO A 33 5.09 0.13 -1.48
N PRO A 34 5.06 1.48 -1.38
CA PRO A 34 4.16 2.30 -2.19
C PRO A 34 4.50 2.28 -3.68
N THR A 35 5.67 1.74 -4.07
CA THR A 35 5.98 1.48 -5.48
C THR A 35 5.01 0.48 -6.10
N MET A 36 4.35 -0.38 -5.33
CA MET A 36 3.26 -1.25 -5.81
C MET A 36 2.08 -0.45 -6.38
N GLY A 37 1.89 0.80 -5.97
CA GLY A 37 0.90 1.71 -6.56
C GLY A 37 1.15 2.02 -8.04
N ARG A 38 2.35 1.74 -8.58
CA ARG A 38 2.69 1.88 -10.00
C ARG A 38 2.08 0.78 -10.88
N ILE A 39 1.73 -0.37 -10.29
CA ILE A 39 1.25 -1.53 -11.03
C ILE A 39 -0.21 -1.27 -11.46
N SER A 40 -0.38 -0.65 -12.62
CA SER A 40 -1.69 -0.24 -13.15
C SER A 40 -2.60 -1.42 -13.52
N THR A 41 -2.00 -2.57 -13.79
CA THR A 41 -2.68 -3.84 -14.14
C THR A 41 -3.15 -4.61 -12.92
N LEU A 42 -2.66 -4.28 -11.71
CA LEU A 42 -3.05 -4.99 -10.49
C LEU A 42 -4.54 -4.74 -10.20
N ARG A 43 -5.29 -5.84 -10.14
CA ARG A 43 -6.73 -5.89 -9.86
C ARG A 43 -7.01 -6.51 -8.51
N GLU A 44 -6.16 -7.43 -8.08
CA GLU A 44 -6.34 -8.17 -6.85
C GLU A 44 -5.05 -8.24 -6.05
N VAL A 45 -5.13 -7.93 -4.76
CA VAL A 45 -4.04 -8.11 -3.82
C VAL A 45 -4.59 -8.75 -2.55
N ASN A 46 -3.95 -9.84 -2.12
CA ASN A 46 -4.24 -10.50 -0.86
C ASN A 46 -3.01 -10.40 0.04
N VAL A 47 -3.18 -9.76 1.19
CA VAL A 47 -2.13 -9.60 2.22
C VAL A 47 -2.58 -10.10 3.59
N ALA A 48 -3.62 -10.95 3.63
CA ALA A 48 -4.12 -11.53 4.87
C ALA A 48 -3.00 -12.26 5.63
N ASN A 49 -3.13 -12.37 6.95
CA ASN A 49 -2.14 -13.05 7.80
C ASN A 49 -0.71 -12.49 7.60
N ASN A 50 -0.58 -11.17 7.73
CA ASN A 50 0.69 -10.44 7.80
C ASN A 50 0.70 -9.54 9.04
N LEU A 51 1.83 -8.92 9.33
CA LEU A 51 2.02 -8.00 10.46
C LEU A 51 2.02 -6.55 10.00
N LEU A 52 1.08 -6.20 9.11
CA LEU A 52 1.09 -4.91 8.40
C LEU A 52 0.80 -3.75 9.35
N GLU A 53 1.76 -2.83 9.45
CA GLU A 53 1.61 -1.50 10.03
C GLU A 53 1.27 -0.46 8.93
N ALA A 54 1.61 -0.78 7.67
CA ALA A 54 1.32 0.04 6.50
C ALA A 54 1.01 -0.84 5.28
N PRO A 55 -0.21 -0.83 4.70
CA PRO A 55 -1.35 0.06 4.97
C PRO A 55 -1.94 -0.10 6.38
N PRO A 56 -2.68 0.91 6.89
CA PRO A 56 -3.33 0.82 8.20
C PRO A 56 -4.42 -0.26 8.18
N VAL A 57 -4.75 -0.78 9.36
CA VAL A 57 -5.70 -1.88 9.54
C VAL A 57 -7.05 -1.59 8.86
N ASP A 58 -7.55 -0.34 8.95
CA ASP A 58 -8.79 0.09 8.29
C ASP A 58 -8.79 -0.18 6.77
N VAL A 59 -7.65 0.02 6.12
CA VAL A 59 -7.51 -0.20 4.67
C VAL A 59 -7.43 -1.69 4.36
N VAL A 60 -6.74 -2.44 5.22
CA VAL A 60 -6.58 -3.89 5.06
C VAL A 60 -7.92 -4.60 5.24
N GLU A 61 -8.72 -4.20 6.23
CA GLU A 61 -10.05 -4.75 6.51
C GLU A 61 -11.07 -4.46 5.39
N ARG A 62 -10.91 -3.34 4.69
CA ARG A 62 -11.71 -3.02 3.49
C ARG A 62 -11.34 -3.87 2.27
N GLY A 63 -10.29 -4.69 2.36
CA GLY A 63 -9.89 -5.66 1.36
C GLY A 63 -8.93 -5.13 0.29
N GLY A 64 -8.59 -6.00 -0.67
CA GLY A 64 -7.54 -5.76 -1.65
C GLY A 64 -7.71 -4.49 -2.48
N LEU A 65 -8.94 -4.16 -2.90
CA LEU A 65 -9.18 -2.95 -3.70
C LEU A 65 -8.89 -1.66 -2.93
N ALA A 66 -9.19 -1.62 -1.63
CA ALA A 66 -8.88 -0.48 -0.77
C ALA A 66 -7.37 -0.32 -0.60
N ILE A 67 -6.64 -1.44 -0.41
CA ILE A 67 -5.18 -1.46 -0.38
C ILE A 67 -4.58 -0.90 -1.67
N LEU A 68 -5.08 -1.33 -2.84
CA LEU A 68 -4.60 -0.83 -4.13
C LEU A 68 -4.88 0.66 -4.30
N SER A 69 -6.06 1.12 -3.89
CA SER A 69 -6.42 2.53 -3.91
C SER A 69 -5.47 3.34 -3.01
N TYR A 70 -5.23 2.87 -1.79
CA TYR A 70 -4.29 3.47 -0.85
C TYR A 70 -2.89 3.58 -1.45
N LEU A 71 -2.31 2.48 -1.94
CA LEU A 71 -0.97 2.47 -2.53
C LEU A 71 -0.86 3.40 -3.74
N LYS A 72 -1.90 3.49 -4.59
CA LYS A 72 -1.97 4.45 -5.70
C LYS A 72 -1.96 5.89 -5.20
N SER A 73 -2.76 6.22 -4.19
CA SER A 73 -2.75 7.55 -3.58
C SER A 73 -1.40 7.90 -2.96
N ILE A 74 -0.76 6.96 -2.24
CA ILE A 74 0.59 7.18 -1.68
C ILE A 74 1.61 7.39 -2.79
N HIS A 75 1.56 6.58 -3.85
CA HIS A 75 2.49 6.70 -4.97
C HIS A 75 2.36 8.06 -5.66
N VAL A 76 1.12 8.48 -5.96
CA VAL A 76 0.85 9.79 -6.57
C VAL A 76 1.27 10.92 -5.63
N GLY A 77 0.96 10.83 -4.34
CA GLY A 77 1.36 11.83 -3.35
C GLY A 77 2.87 11.93 -3.20
N ASN A 78 3.60 10.82 -3.26
CA ASN A 78 5.06 10.84 -3.21
C ASN A 78 5.70 11.46 -4.47
N ARG A 79 5.00 11.45 -5.61
CA ARG A 79 5.47 12.04 -6.88
C ARG A 79 5.06 13.51 -7.04
N THR A 80 3.86 13.85 -6.58
CA THR A 80 3.25 15.17 -6.77
C THR A 80 3.35 16.07 -5.53
N GLY A 81 3.71 15.52 -4.38
CA GLY A 81 3.67 16.19 -3.07
C GLY A 81 2.26 16.29 -2.48
N ILE A 82 1.22 15.92 -3.24
CA ILE A 82 -0.19 16.09 -2.85
C ILE A 82 -0.80 14.73 -2.55
N LEU A 83 -1.17 14.52 -1.29
CA LEU A 83 -1.78 13.29 -0.86
C LEU A 83 -3.30 13.46 -0.68
N ARG A 84 -4.07 12.70 -1.48
CA ARG A 84 -5.54 12.68 -1.42
C ARG A 84 -6.03 11.42 -0.71
N MET A 85 -6.55 11.57 0.51
CA MET A 85 -7.11 10.48 1.29
C MET A 85 -8.54 10.74 1.77
N SER A 86 -9.14 11.88 1.41
CA SER A 86 -10.52 12.27 1.73
C SER A 86 -11.61 11.26 1.35
N ARG A 87 -11.31 10.34 0.43
CA ARG A 87 -12.22 9.25 0.02
C ARG A 87 -11.96 7.91 0.71
N MET A 88 -10.96 7.82 1.58
CA MET A 88 -10.54 6.56 2.19
C MET A 88 -11.12 6.32 3.59
N SER A 89 -11.80 7.32 4.17
CA SER A 89 -12.44 7.23 5.50
C SER A 89 -11.52 6.61 6.55
N LEU A 90 -10.25 7.00 6.55
CA LEU A 90 -9.26 6.48 7.49
C LEU A 90 -9.60 6.98 8.89
N GLN A 91 -9.71 6.07 9.87
CA GLN A 91 -9.90 6.47 11.26
C GLN A 91 -8.62 7.05 11.85
N SER A 92 -7.46 6.66 11.30
CA SER A 92 -6.16 7.16 11.69
C SER A 92 -5.20 7.28 10.50
N LEU A 93 -4.32 8.28 10.55
CA LEU A 93 -3.21 8.39 9.62
C LEU A 93 -2.07 7.48 10.11
N PRO A 94 -1.57 6.53 9.30
CA PRO A 94 -0.45 5.70 9.69
C PRO A 94 0.82 6.56 9.87
N LEU A 95 1.58 6.32 10.95
CA LEU A 95 2.79 7.08 11.28
C LEU A 95 3.84 7.08 10.16
N SER A 96 3.91 6.00 9.38
CA SER A 96 4.77 5.86 8.20
C SER A 96 4.51 6.91 7.11
N MET A 97 3.35 7.57 7.14
CA MET A 97 3.02 8.68 6.26
C MET A 97 3.45 10.03 6.80
N VAL A 98 3.32 10.27 8.11
CA VAL A 98 3.70 11.54 8.74
C VAL A 98 5.20 11.82 8.59
N VAL A 99 6.01 10.77 8.49
CA VAL A 99 7.49 10.85 8.40
C VAL A 99 7.99 11.25 7.01
N ARG A 100 7.15 11.30 5.96
CA ARG A 100 7.62 11.65 4.62
C ARG A 100 7.79 13.16 4.45
N GLU A 101 9.03 13.64 4.58
CA GLU A 101 9.50 15.04 4.39
C GLU A 101 9.12 15.71 3.04
N ARG A 102 8.47 14.99 2.12
CA ARG A 102 8.17 15.46 0.76
C ARG A 102 6.70 15.78 0.51
N MET A 103 5.81 15.60 1.49
CA MET A 103 4.39 15.94 1.32
C MET A 103 4.16 17.42 1.62
N THR A 104 3.82 18.17 0.58
CA THR A 104 3.56 19.61 0.66
C THR A 104 2.10 19.92 0.97
N GLN A 105 1.19 18.97 0.72
CA GLN A 105 -0.24 19.18 0.92
C GLN A 105 -0.97 17.87 1.27
N LEU A 106 -1.79 17.92 2.31
CA LEU A 106 -2.61 16.81 2.81
C LEU A 106 -4.10 17.17 2.69
N ASP A 107 -4.87 16.34 1.98
CA ASP A 107 -6.32 16.50 1.79
C ASP A 107 -7.06 15.35 2.49
N LEU A 108 -7.65 15.67 3.65
CA LEU A 108 -8.36 14.77 4.58
C LEU A 108 -9.87 14.76 4.37
#